data_AF-A0A916K6U8-F1
#
_entry.id   AF-A0A916K6U8-F1
#
_cell.length_a   1.000
_cell.length_b   1.000
_cell.length_c   1.000
_cell.angle_alpha   90.00
_cell.angle_beta   90.00
_cell.angle_gamma   90.00
#
_symmetry.space_group_name_H-M   'P 1'
#
loop_
_entity.id
_entity.type
_entity.pdbx_description
1 polymer ?
#
loop_
_entity_poly.entity_id
_entity_poly.type
_entity_poly.pdbx_seq_one_letter_code
_entity_poly.pdbx_strand_id
1 'polypeptide(L)'
;MVVQGYVPARIVHRQESLLPEGRRLPRGWSGVRVDGGLRLAWPDADEALAEQMRSAPATGRLRIAAALDFREARHVEVFLPESGSILGRMDIRYAYAFQLFELPLTREQMEAALREGVGLSVEGGEDSQGGSPLWIFDELGGDPAKRCFAPHLYIDAGPERPWAERFLERTASLASLQPFGWLEGCVLDGLYDLRDVLGAGNVDPVIAAHLGQFMDAGGELQYEDLRGRAVAGAFTTIEATLPVGIIAKLQPNHPMVARAVSFWDSRGMAAGGYVMDGDTVSAEGAYTVAYPLAAVAARLHRPELAEQAIRQLLLRRDRLAEGDHVHLRYDARTGTHSFRSWARAYAWYMLGMTRTWIELKASGFAGLSGMAEIEAELRRVAGAALSWKRREEALWACFLDEPDTGIDTSGSAGIAAALALGAKHGALPGACFAEAEASLNALASYLTPDGILSGVAQHNAGGLALQHSGYRVLSQMGMGLMAQLYAAVHTG
;
A
#
# COMPACT_ATOMS: atom_id res chain seq x y z
N MET A 1 3.53 -22.81 -26.48
CA MET A 1 3.16 -21.44 -26.09
C MET A 1 3.23 -21.43 -24.57
N VAL A 2 4.29 -20.85 -23.99
CA VAL A 2 4.60 -21.06 -22.57
C VAL A 2 3.78 -20.07 -21.74
N VAL A 3 3.01 -20.57 -20.77
CA VAL A 3 2.16 -19.75 -19.92
C VAL A 3 3.00 -19.20 -18.77
N GLN A 4 3.36 -17.91 -18.84
CA GLN A 4 3.58 -17.10 -17.64
C GLN A 4 2.20 -16.71 -17.13
N GLY A 5 1.84 -17.10 -15.91
CA GLY A 5 0.48 -16.82 -15.48
C GLY A 5 0.04 -17.37 -14.15
N TYR A 6 -1.18 -16.98 -13.83
CA TYR A 6 -1.93 -17.38 -12.66
C TYR A 6 -2.65 -18.69 -12.98
N VAL A 7 -2.42 -19.71 -12.18
CA VAL A 7 -3.16 -20.96 -12.18
C VAL A 7 -4.03 -20.99 -10.91
N PRO A 8 -5.31 -20.58 -11.01
CA PRO A 8 -6.19 -20.48 -9.86
C PRO A 8 -6.39 -21.84 -9.20
N ALA A 9 -6.40 -21.85 -7.87
CA ALA A 9 -6.78 -23.03 -7.10
C ALA A 9 -8.31 -23.13 -6.96
N ARG A 10 -8.80 -24.34 -6.72
CA ARG A 10 -10.14 -24.62 -6.19
C ARG A 10 -10.05 -25.08 -4.75
N ILE A 11 -10.95 -24.62 -3.90
CA ILE A 11 -11.07 -25.07 -2.52
C ILE A 11 -11.87 -26.38 -2.51
N VAL A 12 -11.19 -27.49 -2.24
CA VAL A 12 -11.81 -28.83 -2.23
C VAL A 12 -12.17 -29.30 -0.82
N HIS A 13 -11.61 -28.68 0.20
CA HIS A 13 -11.98 -28.91 1.59
C HIS A 13 -11.83 -27.62 2.41
N ARG A 14 -12.83 -27.34 3.25
CA ARG A 14 -12.86 -26.22 4.21
C ARG A 14 -13.78 -26.59 5.36
N GLN A 15 -13.55 -26.01 6.54
CA GLN A 15 -14.59 -25.99 7.57
C GLN A 15 -15.46 -24.75 7.39
N GLU A 16 -16.77 -24.90 7.59
CA GLU A 16 -17.64 -23.73 7.69
C GLU A 16 -17.36 -23.00 8.99
N SER A 17 -17.28 -21.68 8.91
CA SER A 17 -17.05 -20.81 10.05
C SER A 17 -17.81 -19.51 9.86
N LEU A 18 -18.37 -18.99 10.95
CA LEU A 18 -18.93 -17.64 10.96
C LEU A 18 -17.80 -16.62 10.99
N LEU A 19 -18.02 -15.48 10.34
CA LEU A 19 -17.11 -14.34 10.47
C LEU A 19 -17.03 -13.91 11.94
N PRO A 20 -15.86 -13.40 12.39
CA PRO A 20 -15.74 -12.87 13.74
C PRO A 20 -16.73 -11.72 13.97
N GLU A 21 -17.25 -11.61 15.19
CA GLU A 21 -18.25 -10.59 15.54
C GLU A 21 -17.78 -9.17 15.20
N GLY A 22 -18.66 -8.38 14.57
CA GLY A 22 -18.38 -6.99 14.20
C GLY A 22 -17.42 -6.80 13.03
N ARG A 23 -16.94 -7.89 12.40
CA ARG A 23 -16.05 -7.85 11.23
C ARG A 23 -16.85 -8.13 9.95
N ARG A 24 -16.42 -7.52 8.84
CA ARG A 24 -17.03 -7.72 7.52
C ARG A 24 -15.93 -7.96 6.47
N LEU A 25 -16.23 -8.82 5.51
CA LEU A 25 -15.43 -8.96 4.29
C LEU A 25 -15.67 -7.74 3.37
N PRO A 26 -14.69 -7.33 2.57
CA PRO A 26 -14.90 -6.29 1.57
C PRO A 26 -16.09 -6.59 0.66
N ARG A 27 -16.87 -5.56 0.28
CA ARG A 27 -18.10 -5.76 -0.48
C ARG A 27 -17.84 -6.39 -1.84
N GLY A 28 -18.56 -7.47 -2.15
CA GLY A 28 -18.38 -8.21 -3.41
C GLY A 28 -17.15 -9.12 -3.39
N TRP A 29 -16.59 -9.36 -2.20
CA TRP A 29 -15.54 -10.33 -1.95
C TRP A 29 -16.02 -11.39 -0.97
N SER A 30 -15.44 -12.58 -1.09
CA SER A 30 -15.75 -13.75 -0.30
C SER A 30 -14.46 -14.38 0.21
N GLY A 31 -14.55 -15.08 1.34
CA GLY A 31 -13.35 -15.56 2.03
C GLY A 31 -13.63 -16.83 2.81
N VAL A 32 -12.53 -17.51 3.13
CA VAL A 32 -12.52 -18.77 3.87
C VAL A 32 -11.55 -18.65 5.05
N ARG A 33 -11.88 -19.32 6.15
CA ARG A 33 -10.99 -19.44 7.30
C ARG A 33 -9.84 -20.38 6.94
N VAL A 34 -8.61 -20.01 7.30
CA VAL A 34 -7.48 -20.93 7.31
C VAL A 34 -7.48 -21.62 8.66
N ASP A 35 -7.91 -22.88 8.67
CA ASP A 35 -7.76 -23.81 9.78
C ASP A 35 -6.90 -25.00 9.33
N GLY A 36 -6.62 -25.94 10.23
CA GLY A 36 -5.85 -27.16 9.90
C GLY A 36 -6.51 -28.09 8.87
N GLY A 37 -7.61 -27.67 8.23
CA GLY A 37 -8.35 -28.43 7.23
C GLY A 37 -8.50 -27.74 5.87
N LEU A 38 -8.00 -26.52 5.65
CA LEU A 38 -8.17 -25.88 4.33
C LEU A 38 -7.33 -26.60 3.26
N ARG A 39 -7.96 -27.09 2.19
CA ARG A 39 -7.29 -27.76 1.06
C ARG A 39 -7.62 -27.13 -0.28
N LEU A 40 -6.56 -26.89 -1.05
CA LEU A 40 -6.53 -26.33 -2.38
C LEU A 40 -6.16 -27.42 -3.38
N ALA A 41 -6.78 -27.42 -4.55
CA ALA A 41 -6.45 -28.31 -5.66
C ALA A 41 -6.51 -27.57 -7.00
N TRP A 42 -5.87 -28.14 -8.02
CA TRP A 42 -5.86 -27.60 -9.38
C TRP A 42 -6.44 -28.60 -10.38
N PRO A 43 -7.76 -28.90 -10.32
CA PRO A 43 -8.36 -29.93 -11.17
C PRO A 43 -8.39 -29.55 -12.65
N ASP A 44 -8.28 -28.25 -12.96
CA ASP A 44 -8.21 -27.74 -14.31
C ASP A 44 -6.76 -27.66 -14.84
N ALA A 45 -5.76 -28.07 -14.05
CA ALA A 45 -4.41 -28.22 -14.56
C ALA A 45 -4.37 -29.43 -15.51
N ASP A 46 -4.27 -29.16 -16.80
CA ASP A 46 -4.19 -30.20 -17.82
C ASP A 46 -2.76 -30.76 -17.97
N GLU A 47 -2.67 -31.89 -18.68
CA GLU A 47 -1.37 -32.51 -19.00
C GLU A 47 -0.45 -31.56 -19.78
N ALA A 48 -1.02 -30.57 -20.49
CA ALA A 48 -0.26 -29.56 -21.20
C ALA A 48 0.46 -28.59 -20.25
N LEU A 49 -0.19 -28.15 -19.16
CA LEU A 49 0.44 -27.35 -18.12
C LEU A 49 1.55 -28.14 -17.40
N ALA A 50 1.29 -29.42 -17.09
CA ALA A 50 2.28 -30.30 -16.49
C ALA A 50 3.50 -30.52 -17.40
N GLU A 51 3.29 -30.78 -18.70
CA GLU A 51 4.36 -30.92 -19.69
C GLU A 51 5.16 -29.63 -19.88
N GLN A 52 4.49 -28.47 -19.84
CA GLN A 52 5.16 -27.18 -19.94
C GLN A 52 6.10 -26.93 -18.75
N MET A 53 5.67 -27.27 -17.54
CA MET A 53 6.52 -27.18 -16.35
C MET A 53 7.75 -28.10 -16.42
N ARG A 54 7.61 -29.28 -17.04
CA ARG A 54 8.75 -30.18 -17.28
C ARG A 54 9.77 -29.57 -18.24
N SER A 55 9.31 -28.80 -19.23
CA SER A 55 10.12 -28.26 -20.33
C SER A 55 10.91 -26.97 -20.03
N ALA A 56 10.60 -26.25 -18.94
CA ALA A 56 11.23 -24.96 -18.60
C ALA A 56 11.86 -24.99 -17.19
N PRO A 57 12.89 -24.17 -16.89
CA PRO A 57 13.35 -23.89 -15.52
C PRO A 57 12.32 -23.07 -14.72
N ALA A 58 11.08 -23.55 -14.68
CA ALA A 58 9.98 -22.89 -14.01
C ALA A 58 10.20 -22.94 -12.49
N THR A 59 10.32 -21.77 -11.88
CA THR A 59 10.07 -21.61 -10.44
C THR A 59 8.64 -21.12 -10.28
N GLY A 60 8.01 -21.52 -9.17
CA GLY A 60 6.63 -21.17 -8.92
C GLY A 60 6.45 -20.53 -7.55
N ARG A 61 5.29 -19.93 -7.35
CA ARG A 61 4.92 -19.35 -6.05
C ARG A 61 3.50 -19.75 -5.74
N LEU A 62 3.26 -20.32 -4.56
CA LEU A 62 1.92 -20.40 -4.01
C LEU A 62 1.60 -19.05 -3.36
N ARG A 63 0.46 -18.45 -3.73
CA ARG A 63 0.02 -17.18 -3.17
C ARG A 63 -1.37 -17.26 -2.59
N ILE A 64 -1.56 -16.53 -1.49
CA ILE A 64 -2.84 -16.29 -0.82
C ILE A 64 -2.91 -14.80 -0.46
N ALA A 65 -4.12 -14.25 -0.38
CA ALA A 65 -4.33 -12.90 0.17
C ALA A 65 -5.21 -12.93 1.40
N ALA A 66 -4.86 -12.14 2.41
CA ALA A 66 -5.69 -11.94 3.59
C ALA A 66 -7.02 -11.28 3.19
N ALA A 67 -8.13 -11.84 3.66
CA ALA A 67 -9.48 -11.31 3.41
C ALA A 67 -9.97 -10.41 4.55
N LEU A 68 -9.42 -10.59 5.75
CA LEU A 68 -9.69 -9.75 6.92
C LEU A 68 -8.38 -9.24 7.51
N ASP A 69 -8.48 -8.13 8.24
CA ASP A 69 -7.44 -7.71 9.17
C ASP A 69 -7.11 -8.85 10.15
N PHE A 70 -5.83 -9.04 10.45
CA PHE A 70 -5.30 -10.11 11.29
C PHE A 70 -4.22 -9.51 12.17
N ARG A 71 -4.38 -9.53 13.51
CA ARG A 71 -3.56 -8.75 14.44
C ARG A 71 -2.53 -9.57 15.21
N GLU A 72 -2.17 -10.73 14.68
CA GLU A 72 -1.22 -11.65 15.28
C GLU A 72 0.00 -11.85 14.39
N ALA A 73 1.02 -12.50 14.96
CA ALA A 73 2.15 -13.05 14.23
C ALA A 73 2.09 -14.58 14.31
N ARG A 74 1.83 -15.23 13.18
CA ARG A 74 1.70 -16.68 13.05
C ARG A 74 2.39 -17.17 11.78
N HIS A 75 2.79 -18.43 11.78
CA HIS A 75 3.15 -19.13 10.56
C HIS A 75 1.96 -19.92 10.04
N VAL A 76 1.79 -19.92 8.72
CA VAL A 76 0.93 -20.86 8.01
C VAL A 76 1.82 -21.93 7.41
N GLU A 77 1.69 -23.15 7.91
CA GLU A 77 2.33 -24.32 7.33
C GLU A 77 1.59 -24.75 6.06
N VAL A 78 2.38 -25.01 5.02
CA VAL A 78 1.92 -25.44 3.70
C VAL A 78 2.38 -26.87 3.50
N PHE A 79 1.46 -27.79 3.28
CA PHE A 79 1.77 -29.22 3.21
C PHE A 79 1.03 -29.92 2.06
N LEU A 80 1.51 -31.10 1.67
CA LEU A 80 0.86 -31.97 0.70
C LEU A 80 -0.14 -32.89 1.43
N PRO A 81 -1.45 -32.87 1.10
CA PRO A 81 -2.45 -33.62 1.85
C PRO A 81 -2.32 -35.15 1.79
N GLU A 82 -1.78 -35.70 0.69
CA GLU A 82 -1.65 -37.15 0.51
C GLU A 82 -0.38 -37.69 1.15
N SER A 83 0.78 -37.12 0.83
CA SER A 83 2.06 -37.55 1.39
C SER A 83 2.33 -37.03 2.81
N GLY A 84 1.64 -35.97 3.25
CA GLY A 84 1.90 -35.28 4.51
C GLY A 84 3.19 -34.44 4.52
N SER A 85 3.87 -34.30 3.37
CA SER A 85 5.15 -33.59 3.29
C SER A 85 4.95 -32.08 3.45
N ILE A 86 5.82 -31.42 4.22
CA ILE A 86 5.80 -29.96 4.37
C ILE A 86 6.53 -29.31 3.18
N LEU A 87 5.82 -28.42 2.48
CA LEU A 87 6.38 -27.62 1.38
C LEU A 87 7.11 -26.38 1.91
N GLY A 88 6.62 -25.79 2.99
CA GLY A 88 7.22 -24.63 3.62
C GLY A 88 6.25 -23.90 4.55
N ARG A 89 6.62 -22.69 4.93
CA ARG A 89 5.86 -21.86 5.88
C ARG A 89 5.77 -20.42 5.39
N MET A 90 4.59 -19.83 5.48
CA MET A 90 4.38 -18.40 5.27
C MET A 90 4.34 -17.70 6.63
N ASP A 91 5.21 -16.70 6.83
CA ASP A 91 5.21 -15.86 8.04
C ASP A 91 4.22 -14.70 7.86
N ILE A 92 3.09 -14.75 8.56
CA ILE A 92 1.98 -13.80 8.47
C ILE A 92 1.90 -13.00 9.76
N ARG A 93 2.25 -11.71 9.69
CA ARG A 93 2.24 -10.81 10.85
C ARG A 93 1.43 -9.56 10.56
N TYR A 94 0.42 -9.28 11.39
CA TYR A 94 -0.36 -8.04 11.30
C TYR A 94 -0.90 -7.80 9.88
N ALA A 95 -1.56 -8.80 9.29
CA ALA A 95 -2.04 -8.69 7.92
C ALA A 95 -3.25 -7.75 7.83
N TYR A 96 -3.33 -6.96 6.76
CA TYR A 96 -4.53 -6.22 6.40
C TYR A 96 -5.20 -6.86 5.18
N ALA A 97 -6.49 -6.59 4.95
CA ALA A 97 -7.22 -7.14 3.81
C ALA A 97 -6.54 -6.77 2.47
N PHE A 98 -6.54 -7.68 1.51
CA PHE A 98 -5.83 -7.58 0.21
C PHE A 98 -4.29 -7.76 0.27
N GLN A 99 -3.69 -7.92 1.45
CA GLN A 99 -2.26 -8.19 1.54
C GLN A 99 -1.92 -9.60 1.03
N LEU A 100 -0.94 -9.68 0.13
CA LEU A 100 -0.47 -10.91 -0.46
C LEU A 100 0.64 -11.55 0.37
N PHE A 101 0.58 -12.87 0.49
CA PHE A 101 1.61 -13.72 1.06
C PHE A 101 1.98 -14.78 0.04
N GLU A 102 3.26 -15.14 -0.01
CA GLU A 102 3.77 -16.09 -0.97
C GLU A 102 4.76 -17.07 -0.36
N LEU A 103 4.74 -18.28 -0.90
CA LEU A 103 5.74 -19.31 -0.66
C LEU A 103 6.38 -19.65 -2.00
N PRO A 104 7.66 -19.30 -2.21
CA PRO A 104 8.42 -19.80 -3.35
C PRO A 104 8.50 -21.32 -3.31
N LEU A 105 8.24 -21.97 -4.44
CA LEU A 105 8.25 -23.42 -4.59
C LEU A 105 9.28 -23.83 -5.64
N THR A 106 10.01 -24.91 -5.35
CA THR A 106 10.83 -25.58 -6.37
C THR A 106 9.94 -26.23 -7.42
N ARG A 107 10.52 -26.67 -8.54
CA ARG A 107 9.79 -27.38 -9.58
C ARG A 107 9.11 -28.64 -9.03
N GLU A 108 9.86 -29.44 -8.26
CA GLU A 108 9.38 -30.69 -7.67
C GLU A 108 8.22 -30.45 -6.71
N GLN A 109 8.30 -29.38 -5.91
CA GLN A 109 7.22 -28.97 -5.01
C GLN A 109 5.99 -28.52 -5.78
N MET A 110 6.15 -27.79 -6.89
CA MET A 110 5.04 -27.36 -7.74
C MET A 110 4.35 -28.56 -8.42
N GLU A 111 5.13 -29.52 -8.95
CA GLU A 111 4.59 -30.75 -9.54
C GLU A 111 3.81 -31.57 -8.49
N ALA A 112 4.34 -31.66 -7.27
CA ALA A 112 3.64 -32.31 -6.17
C ALA A 112 2.36 -31.58 -5.76
N ALA A 113 2.39 -30.24 -5.70
CA ALA A 113 1.21 -29.42 -5.40
C ALA A 113 0.11 -29.56 -6.46
N LEU A 114 0.46 -29.65 -7.75
CA LEU A 114 -0.51 -29.90 -8.82
C LEU A 114 -1.13 -31.30 -8.73
N ARG A 115 -0.34 -32.30 -8.35
CA ARG A 115 -0.79 -33.69 -8.25
C ARG A 115 -1.66 -33.95 -7.00
N GLU A 116 -1.20 -33.54 -5.83
CA GLU A 116 -1.81 -33.87 -4.53
C GLU A 116 -2.71 -32.75 -4.00
N GLY A 117 -2.64 -31.55 -4.59
CA GLY A 117 -3.15 -30.33 -3.97
C GLY A 117 -2.23 -29.84 -2.85
N VAL A 118 -2.71 -28.83 -2.13
CA VAL A 118 -2.01 -28.20 -0.99
C VAL A 118 -2.96 -28.01 0.18
N GLY A 119 -2.53 -28.41 1.36
CA GLY A 119 -3.15 -28.06 2.64
C GLY A 119 -2.51 -26.82 3.26
N LEU A 120 -3.32 -26.01 3.92
CA LEU A 120 -2.88 -24.86 4.72
C LEU A 120 -3.28 -25.09 6.18
N SER A 121 -2.37 -24.81 7.12
CA SER A 121 -2.65 -24.92 8.56
C SER A 121 -1.96 -23.80 9.33
N VAL A 122 -2.65 -23.14 10.26
CA VAL A 122 -2.03 -22.14 11.14
C VAL A 122 -1.31 -22.86 12.27
N GLU A 123 -0.01 -22.61 12.44
CA GLU A 123 0.78 -23.19 13.54
C GLU A 123 0.23 -22.77 14.92
N GLY A 124 0.13 -23.74 15.83
CA GLY A 124 -0.46 -23.54 17.16
C GLY A 124 -1.99 -23.66 17.21
N GLY A 125 -2.57 -24.39 16.25
CA GLY A 125 -4.00 -24.51 15.99
C GLY A 125 -4.91 -24.93 17.15
N GLU A 126 -6.17 -24.47 17.03
CA GLU A 126 -7.41 -24.75 17.78
C GLU A 126 -7.45 -24.46 19.30
N ASP A 127 -6.33 -24.55 20.02
CA ASP A 127 -6.31 -24.47 21.49
C ASP A 127 -5.76 -23.16 22.10
N SER A 128 -5.41 -22.17 21.28
CA SER A 128 -5.25 -20.80 21.82
C SER A 128 -6.61 -20.16 21.98
N GLN A 129 -7.32 -20.52 23.06
CA GLN A 129 -8.52 -19.82 23.52
C GLN A 129 -8.22 -18.31 23.60
N GLY A 130 -8.55 -17.56 22.54
CA GLY A 130 -8.32 -16.11 22.44
C GLY A 130 -7.66 -15.58 21.16
N GLY A 131 -7.19 -16.42 20.23
CA GLY A 131 -6.65 -15.95 18.95
C GLY A 131 -7.71 -15.56 17.91
N SER A 132 -7.48 -14.48 17.15
CA SER A 132 -8.24 -14.10 15.97
C SER A 132 -7.97 -15.09 14.82
N PRO A 133 -9.00 -15.63 14.16
CA PRO A 133 -8.78 -16.54 13.04
C PRO A 133 -8.17 -15.83 11.84
N LEU A 134 -7.28 -16.52 11.11
CA LEU A 134 -6.79 -16.06 9.81
C LEU A 134 -7.87 -16.34 8.74
N TRP A 135 -8.20 -15.32 7.96
CA TRP A 135 -9.10 -15.42 6.82
C TRP A 135 -8.37 -15.02 5.55
N ILE A 136 -8.51 -15.83 4.51
CA ILE A 136 -8.01 -15.53 3.17
C ILE A 136 -9.17 -15.44 2.18
N PHE A 137 -8.95 -14.81 1.03
CA PHE A 137 -9.95 -14.82 -0.03
C PHE A 137 -10.14 -16.25 -0.57
N ASP A 138 -11.35 -16.56 -1.01
CA ASP A 138 -11.67 -17.84 -1.65
C ASP A 138 -11.44 -17.78 -3.17
N GLU A 139 -12.13 -18.59 -3.98
CA GLU A 139 -11.99 -18.52 -5.44
C GLU A 139 -12.55 -17.24 -6.07
N LEU A 140 -13.26 -16.40 -5.30
CA LEU A 140 -13.83 -15.12 -5.74
C LEU A 140 -14.70 -15.26 -7.00
N GLY A 141 -15.42 -16.38 -7.11
CA GLY A 141 -16.27 -16.71 -8.26
C GLY A 141 -15.51 -16.88 -9.59
N GLY A 142 -14.18 -17.03 -9.56
CA GLY A 142 -13.35 -17.12 -10.77
C GLY A 142 -13.20 -15.80 -11.53
N ASP A 143 -13.48 -14.66 -10.88
CA ASP A 143 -13.38 -13.34 -11.51
C ASP A 143 -11.94 -13.03 -11.97
N PRO A 144 -11.68 -12.88 -13.28
CA PRO A 144 -10.34 -12.63 -13.81
C PRO A 144 -9.71 -11.34 -13.28
N ALA A 145 -10.50 -10.34 -12.90
CA ALA A 145 -10.00 -9.08 -12.35
C ALA A 145 -9.50 -9.23 -10.90
N LYS A 146 -10.00 -10.24 -10.17
CA LYS A 146 -9.65 -10.50 -8.76
C LYS A 146 -8.69 -11.68 -8.58
N ARG A 147 -8.31 -12.36 -9.68
CA ARG A 147 -7.43 -13.55 -9.68
C ARG A 147 -6.11 -13.41 -8.91
N CYS A 148 -5.63 -12.19 -8.73
CA CYS A 148 -4.41 -11.92 -7.95
C CYS A 148 -4.58 -12.23 -6.46
N PHE A 149 -5.80 -12.10 -5.94
CA PHE A 149 -6.10 -12.29 -4.52
C PHE A 149 -6.67 -13.68 -4.21
N ALA A 150 -7.30 -14.33 -5.20
CA ALA A 150 -7.69 -15.72 -5.07
C ALA A 150 -6.44 -16.61 -4.87
N PRO A 151 -6.53 -17.70 -4.08
CA PRO A 151 -5.43 -18.64 -3.94
C PRO A 151 -5.00 -19.19 -5.30
N HIS A 152 -3.71 -19.13 -5.61
CA HIS A 152 -3.20 -19.56 -6.92
C HIS A 152 -1.75 -20.00 -6.86
N LEU A 153 -1.35 -20.75 -7.89
CA LEU A 153 0.05 -20.89 -8.26
C LEU A 153 0.38 -19.83 -9.31
N TYR A 154 1.44 -19.07 -9.08
CA TYR A 154 2.03 -18.23 -10.10
C TYR A 154 3.24 -18.95 -10.70
N ILE A 155 3.20 -19.16 -12.02
CA ILE A 155 4.26 -19.87 -12.75
C ILE A 155 5.10 -18.86 -13.54
N ASP A 156 6.40 -18.87 -13.27
CA ASP A 156 7.37 -18.04 -13.96
C ASP A 156 8.13 -18.87 -15.00
N ALA A 157 7.49 -19.06 -16.16
CA ALA A 157 8.03 -19.89 -17.26
C ALA A 157 8.03 -19.18 -18.62
N GLY A 158 7.54 -17.94 -18.71
CA GLY A 158 7.45 -17.20 -19.97
C GLY A 158 8.75 -16.51 -20.40
N PRO A 159 8.77 -15.90 -21.58
CA PRO A 159 9.89 -15.05 -21.99
C PRO A 159 10.08 -13.91 -21.00
N GLU A 160 11.33 -13.49 -20.77
CA GLU A 160 11.60 -12.31 -19.96
C GLU A 160 10.90 -11.10 -20.57
N ARG A 161 10.05 -10.45 -19.78
CA ARG A 161 9.44 -9.16 -20.11
C ARG A 161 10.22 -8.03 -19.44
N PRO A 162 10.14 -6.78 -19.90
CA PRO A 162 10.64 -5.64 -19.14
C PRO A 162 9.93 -5.54 -17.79
N TRP A 163 10.64 -5.23 -16.71
CA TRP A 163 10.04 -5.09 -15.38
C TRP A 163 8.94 -4.02 -15.35
N ALA A 164 9.15 -2.93 -16.09
CA ALA A 164 8.24 -1.79 -16.14
C ALA A 164 6.89 -2.18 -16.74
N GLU A 165 6.87 -2.98 -17.80
CA GLU A 165 5.63 -3.50 -18.39
C GLU A 165 4.81 -4.27 -17.35
N ARG A 166 5.44 -5.25 -16.68
CA ARG A 166 4.75 -6.07 -15.67
C ARG A 166 4.26 -5.27 -14.48
N PHE A 167 5.08 -4.33 -14.01
CA PHE A 167 4.76 -3.43 -12.92
C PHE A 167 3.57 -2.52 -13.27
N LEU A 168 3.57 -1.92 -14.47
CA LEU A 168 2.51 -1.04 -14.93
C LEU A 168 1.21 -1.80 -15.19
N GLU A 169 1.27 -2.98 -15.81
CA GLU A 169 0.12 -3.89 -15.98
C GLU A 169 -0.50 -4.26 -14.63
N ARG A 170 0.34 -4.59 -13.64
CA ARG A 170 -0.13 -4.97 -12.30
C ARG A 170 -0.73 -3.77 -11.57
N THR A 171 -0.07 -2.63 -11.64
CA THR A 171 -0.51 -1.39 -10.98
C THR A 171 -1.81 -0.88 -11.57
N ALA A 172 -1.92 -0.81 -12.91
CA ALA A 172 -3.11 -0.35 -13.64
C ALA A 172 -4.19 -1.44 -13.77
N SER A 173 -4.49 -2.13 -12.66
CA SER A 173 -5.56 -3.12 -12.57
C SER A 173 -6.05 -3.25 -11.14
N LEU A 174 -7.21 -3.91 -10.92
CA LEU A 174 -7.71 -4.20 -9.57
C LEU A 174 -6.76 -5.03 -8.71
N ALA A 175 -5.72 -5.63 -9.28
CA ALA A 175 -4.71 -6.33 -8.49
C ALA A 175 -3.84 -5.40 -7.62
N SER A 176 -3.90 -4.08 -7.84
CA SER A 176 -3.30 -3.08 -6.96
C SER A 176 -4.22 -2.59 -5.83
N LEU A 177 -5.48 -3.08 -5.77
CA LEU A 177 -6.48 -2.65 -4.78
C LEU A 177 -5.98 -2.83 -3.33
N GLN A 178 -6.31 -1.85 -2.50
CA GLN A 178 -6.00 -1.80 -1.08
C GLN A 178 -7.25 -1.45 -0.25
N PRO A 179 -7.21 -1.63 1.08
CA PRO A 179 -8.25 -1.10 1.95
C PRO A 179 -8.39 0.42 1.81
N PHE A 180 -9.63 0.91 1.83
CA PHE A 180 -9.92 2.34 1.74
C PHE A 180 -9.22 3.14 2.85
N GLY A 181 -8.62 4.27 2.48
CA GLY A 181 -7.86 5.15 3.36
C GLY A 181 -6.47 5.39 2.82
N TRP A 182 -5.46 5.50 3.68
CA TRP A 182 -4.11 5.85 3.25
C TRP A 182 -3.47 4.80 2.33
N LEU A 183 -3.77 3.50 2.53
CA LEU A 183 -3.26 2.43 1.67
C LEU A 183 -3.75 2.60 0.23
N GLU A 184 -5.07 2.68 0.04
CA GLU A 184 -5.69 2.89 -1.27
C GLU A 184 -5.37 4.27 -1.85
N GLY A 185 -5.27 5.30 -1.00
CA GLY A 185 -4.91 6.64 -1.44
C GLY A 185 -3.53 6.71 -2.11
N CYS A 186 -2.54 5.94 -1.62
CA CYS A 186 -1.23 5.82 -2.29
C CYS A 186 -1.35 5.22 -3.70
N VAL A 187 -2.20 4.21 -3.85
CA VAL A 187 -2.45 3.53 -5.14
C VAL A 187 -3.17 4.47 -6.10
N LEU A 188 -4.21 5.15 -5.64
CA LEU A 188 -4.97 6.11 -6.44
C LEU A 188 -4.10 7.28 -6.91
N ASP A 189 -3.22 7.82 -6.06
CA ASP A 189 -2.26 8.85 -6.48
C ASP A 189 -1.29 8.32 -7.54
N GLY A 190 -0.77 7.10 -7.35
CA GLY A 190 0.09 6.44 -8.34
C GLY A 190 -0.60 6.22 -9.68
N LEU A 191 -1.85 5.72 -9.67
CA LEU A 191 -2.69 5.59 -10.86
C LEU A 191 -2.90 6.95 -11.52
N TYR A 192 -3.29 7.96 -10.75
CA TYR A 192 -3.55 9.29 -11.30
C TYR A 192 -2.33 9.88 -12.01
N ASP A 193 -1.14 9.74 -11.43
CA ASP A 193 0.10 10.23 -12.07
C ASP A 193 0.47 9.41 -13.32
N LEU A 194 0.15 8.11 -13.35
CA LEU A 194 0.36 7.27 -14.54
C LEU A 194 -0.52 7.67 -15.74
N ARG A 195 -1.49 8.57 -15.59
CA ARG A 195 -2.28 9.09 -16.72
C ARG A 195 -1.42 9.74 -17.80
N ASP A 196 -0.32 10.38 -17.40
CA ASP A 196 0.62 11.02 -18.33
C ASP A 196 1.58 10.03 -19.01
N VAL A 197 1.66 8.79 -18.51
CA VAL A 197 2.48 7.70 -19.06
C VAL A 197 1.64 6.75 -19.92
N LEU A 198 0.53 6.28 -19.36
CA LEU A 198 -0.33 5.24 -19.96
C LEU A 198 -1.54 5.83 -20.70
N GLY A 199 -1.80 7.12 -20.55
CA GLY A 199 -2.97 7.80 -21.08
C GLY A 199 -4.18 7.68 -20.15
N ALA A 200 -4.86 8.81 -19.91
CA ALA A 200 -6.06 8.87 -19.07
C ALA A 200 -7.17 7.88 -19.48
N GLY A 201 -7.33 7.60 -20.79
CA GLY A 201 -8.32 6.63 -21.28
C GLY A 201 -8.09 5.20 -20.82
N ASN A 202 -6.85 4.83 -20.49
CA ASN A 202 -6.50 3.51 -19.96
C ASN A 202 -6.56 3.48 -18.42
N VAL A 203 -6.30 4.61 -17.76
CA VAL A 203 -6.15 4.66 -16.30
C VAL A 203 -7.43 5.09 -15.58
N ASP A 204 -8.21 6.03 -16.11
CA ASP A 204 -9.43 6.53 -15.47
C ASP A 204 -10.47 5.40 -15.23
N PRO A 205 -10.68 4.42 -16.14
CA PRO A 205 -11.53 3.26 -15.86
C PRO A 205 -11.03 2.40 -14.69
N VAL A 206 -9.71 2.29 -14.49
CA VAL A 206 -9.11 1.55 -13.38
C VAL A 206 -9.35 2.30 -12.07
N ILE A 207 -9.12 3.62 -12.04
CA ILE A 207 -9.45 4.45 -10.87
C ILE A 207 -10.94 4.33 -10.51
N ALA A 208 -11.83 4.36 -11.52
CA ALA A 208 -13.26 4.17 -11.30
C ALA A 208 -13.59 2.77 -10.74
N ALA A 209 -12.93 1.71 -11.22
CA ALA A 209 -13.11 0.35 -10.71
C ALA A 209 -12.66 0.21 -9.25
N HIS A 210 -11.57 0.87 -8.87
CA HIS A 210 -11.07 0.94 -7.50
C HIS A 210 -12.05 1.68 -6.58
N LEU A 211 -12.40 2.92 -6.92
CA LEU A 211 -13.35 3.71 -6.14
C LEU A 211 -14.71 3.01 -6.02
N GLY A 212 -15.16 2.34 -7.09
CA GLY A 212 -16.39 1.56 -7.12
C GLY A 212 -16.44 0.40 -6.12
N GLN A 213 -15.30 -0.07 -5.59
CA GLN A 213 -15.30 -1.07 -4.51
C GLN A 213 -15.84 -0.50 -3.19
N PHE A 214 -15.80 0.83 -3.03
CA PHE A 214 -16.13 1.52 -1.79
C PHE A 214 -17.38 2.40 -1.89
N MET A 215 -18.09 2.39 -3.02
CA MET A 215 -19.33 3.16 -3.19
C MET A 215 -20.52 2.24 -3.35
N ASP A 216 -21.63 2.53 -2.67
CA ASP A 216 -22.91 1.90 -2.97
C ASP A 216 -23.59 2.43 -4.23
N ALA A 217 -24.75 1.86 -4.57
CA ALA A 217 -25.51 2.26 -5.75
C ALA A 217 -25.95 3.73 -5.72
N GLY A 218 -25.99 4.35 -4.53
CA GLY A 218 -26.27 5.77 -4.34
C GLY A 218 -25.01 6.65 -4.31
N GLY A 219 -23.81 6.07 -4.43
CA GLY A 219 -22.54 6.78 -4.32
C GLY A 219 -22.10 7.06 -2.89
N GLU A 220 -22.75 6.45 -1.89
CA GLU A 220 -22.34 6.59 -0.50
C GLU A 220 -21.15 5.69 -0.17
N LEU A 221 -20.23 6.23 0.63
CA LEU A 221 -19.01 5.53 1.04
C LEU A 221 -19.35 4.33 1.93
N GLN A 222 -18.87 3.15 1.57
CA GLN A 222 -18.95 1.92 2.34
C GLN A 222 -17.60 1.22 2.31
N TYR A 223 -16.96 1.08 3.47
CA TYR A 223 -15.65 0.43 3.57
C TYR A 223 -15.48 -0.23 4.93
N GLU A 224 -14.41 -0.99 5.08
CA GLU A 224 -13.95 -1.54 6.33
C GLU A 224 -12.80 -0.67 6.86
N ASP A 225 -12.88 -0.24 8.12
CA ASP A 225 -11.73 0.41 8.73
C ASP A 225 -10.53 -0.56 8.82
N LEU A 226 -9.35 -0.05 9.22
CA LEU A 226 -8.15 -0.90 9.36
C LEU A 226 -8.34 -2.06 10.35
N ARG A 227 -9.38 -2.05 11.18
CA ARG A 227 -9.78 -3.14 12.07
C ARG A 227 -10.98 -3.90 11.49
N GLY A 228 -11.15 -3.97 10.18
CA GLY A 228 -12.18 -4.79 9.53
C GLY A 228 -13.63 -4.48 9.94
N ARG A 229 -13.89 -3.34 10.59
CA ARG A 229 -15.24 -2.95 11.03
C ARG A 229 -15.91 -2.15 9.91
N ALA A 230 -17.15 -2.48 9.61
CA ALA A 230 -17.91 -1.78 8.59
C ALA A 230 -18.13 -0.30 8.98
N VAL A 231 -17.85 0.60 8.04
CA VAL A 231 -18.10 2.03 8.11
C VAL A 231 -18.97 2.41 6.93
N ALA A 232 -20.04 3.17 7.20
CA ALA A 232 -20.97 3.65 6.19
C ALA A 232 -21.12 5.17 6.31
N GLY A 233 -20.90 5.88 5.20
CA GLY A 233 -21.05 7.32 5.11
C GLY A 233 -20.25 8.08 6.17
N ALA A 234 -19.00 7.71 6.46
CA ALA A 234 -18.22 8.48 7.43
C ALA A 234 -16.73 8.27 7.20
N PHE A 235 -15.93 9.24 7.62
CA PHE A 235 -14.49 9.06 7.82
C PHE A 235 -14.25 8.84 9.32
N THR A 236 -13.53 7.77 9.67
CA THR A 236 -13.27 7.43 11.07
C THR A 236 -11.98 8.05 11.60
N THR A 237 -10.97 8.20 10.77
CA THR A 237 -9.63 8.73 11.10
C THR A 237 -9.18 9.73 10.05
N ILE A 238 -8.17 10.53 10.38
CA ILE A 238 -7.58 11.45 9.38
C ILE A 238 -6.91 10.68 8.23
N GLU A 239 -6.42 9.47 8.49
CA GLU A 239 -5.79 8.64 7.46
C GLU A 239 -6.79 8.16 6.38
N ALA A 240 -8.09 8.15 6.68
CA ALA A 240 -9.13 7.75 5.74
C ALA A 240 -9.38 8.80 4.64
N THR A 241 -8.80 10.00 4.73
CA THR A 241 -9.11 11.10 3.81
C THR A 241 -8.19 11.23 2.60
N LEU A 242 -7.12 10.42 2.50
CA LEU A 242 -6.20 10.48 1.35
C LEU A 242 -6.89 10.27 -0.02
N PRO A 243 -7.81 9.29 -0.21
CA PRO A 243 -8.50 9.08 -1.49
C PRO A 243 -9.27 10.31 -1.98
N VAL A 244 -9.66 11.24 -1.08
CA VAL A 244 -10.38 12.46 -1.42
C VAL A 244 -9.57 13.36 -2.35
N GLY A 245 -8.23 13.32 -2.29
CA GLY A 245 -7.37 14.09 -3.21
C GLY A 245 -7.65 13.76 -4.68
N ILE A 246 -7.73 12.45 -5.01
CA ILE A 246 -8.04 11.99 -6.38
C ILE A 246 -9.51 12.17 -6.72
N ILE A 247 -10.41 11.88 -5.78
CA ILE A 247 -11.86 12.09 -5.98
C ILE A 247 -12.12 13.56 -6.32
N ALA A 248 -11.50 14.52 -5.62
CA ALA A 248 -11.68 15.94 -5.88
C ALA A 248 -11.16 16.34 -7.28
N LYS A 249 -9.99 15.83 -7.68
CA LYS A 249 -9.39 16.12 -9.00
C LYS A 249 -10.28 15.65 -10.15
N LEU A 250 -10.82 14.43 -10.07
CA LEU A 250 -11.62 13.82 -11.13
C LEU A 250 -13.10 14.20 -11.07
N GLN A 251 -13.66 14.29 -9.86
CA GLN A 251 -15.08 14.46 -9.58
C GLN A 251 -15.30 15.47 -8.44
N PRO A 252 -15.02 16.77 -8.66
CA PRO A 252 -15.08 17.79 -7.60
C PRO A 252 -16.44 17.92 -6.90
N ASN A 253 -17.53 17.58 -7.61
CA ASN A 253 -18.89 17.64 -7.08
C ASN A 253 -19.33 16.33 -6.41
N HIS A 254 -18.45 15.35 -6.25
CA HIS A 254 -18.78 14.08 -5.59
C HIS A 254 -19.16 14.33 -4.11
N PRO A 255 -20.22 13.70 -3.57
CA PRO A 255 -20.67 13.92 -2.20
C PRO A 255 -19.58 13.73 -1.13
N MET A 256 -18.63 12.83 -1.39
CA MET A 256 -17.49 12.61 -0.47
C MET A 256 -16.59 13.82 -0.30
N VAL A 257 -16.46 14.70 -1.30
CA VAL A 257 -15.65 15.91 -1.16
C VAL A 257 -16.26 16.82 -0.09
N ALA A 258 -17.57 17.08 -0.17
CA ALA A 258 -18.29 17.85 0.84
C ALA A 258 -18.26 17.17 2.23
N ARG A 259 -18.35 15.85 2.26
CA ARG A 259 -18.29 15.06 3.51
C ARG A 259 -16.91 15.11 4.17
N ALA A 260 -15.84 15.08 3.36
CA ALA A 260 -14.48 15.22 3.85
C ALA A 260 -14.22 16.62 4.43
N VAL A 261 -14.71 17.67 3.76
CA VAL A 261 -14.66 19.03 4.30
C VAL A 261 -15.36 19.12 5.65
N SER A 262 -16.58 18.59 5.75
CA SER A 262 -17.34 18.58 7.02
C SER A 262 -16.60 17.81 8.11
N PHE A 263 -15.95 16.69 7.76
CA PHE A 263 -15.13 15.93 8.69
C PHE A 263 -13.91 16.75 9.18
N TRP A 264 -13.16 17.37 8.28
CA TRP A 264 -12.01 18.21 8.66
C TRP A 264 -12.42 19.42 9.51
N ASP A 265 -13.54 20.08 9.19
CA ASP A 265 -14.07 21.18 10.00
C ASP A 265 -14.39 20.71 11.42
N SER A 266 -15.07 19.57 11.55
CA SER A 266 -15.43 19.00 12.87
C SER A 266 -14.19 18.65 13.71
N ARG A 267 -13.14 18.09 13.08
CA ARG A 267 -11.87 17.77 13.74
C ARG A 267 -11.11 19.03 14.12
N GLY A 268 -11.04 19.99 13.21
CA GLY A 268 -10.44 21.31 13.44
C GLY A 268 -11.04 22.01 14.64
N MET A 269 -12.38 22.06 14.74
CA MET A 269 -13.07 22.65 15.89
C MET A 269 -12.72 21.96 17.21
N ALA A 270 -12.55 20.64 17.21
CA ALA A 270 -12.21 19.88 18.42
C ALA A 270 -10.75 20.07 18.87
N ALA A 271 -9.85 20.48 17.98
CA ALA A 271 -8.41 20.53 18.21
C ALA A 271 -7.81 21.92 17.93
N GLY A 272 -8.52 22.99 18.29
CA GLY A 272 -8.00 24.36 18.25
C GLY A 272 -7.63 24.85 16.84
N GLY A 273 -8.30 24.32 15.82
CA GLY A 273 -8.05 24.60 14.41
C GLY A 273 -7.18 23.56 13.69
N TYR A 274 -6.68 22.52 14.36
CA TYR A 274 -5.86 21.49 13.73
C TYR A 274 -6.62 20.20 13.44
N VAL A 275 -6.28 19.52 12.34
CA VAL A 275 -6.90 18.25 11.96
C VAL A 275 -5.94 17.13 12.33
N MET A 276 -6.26 16.46 13.45
CA MET A 276 -5.46 15.40 14.05
C MET A 276 -6.34 14.34 14.71
N ASP A 277 -5.77 13.17 15.00
CA ASP A 277 -6.46 12.09 15.70
C ASP A 277 -6.16 12.15 17.21
N GLY A 278 -7.18 12.50 18.00
CA GLY A 278 -7.02 12.71 19.44
C GLY A 278 -6.00 13.80 19.72
N ASP A 279 -5.02 13.50 20.58
CA ASP A 279 -3.93 14.41 20.96
C ASP A 279 -2.64 14.19 20.14
N THR A 280 -2.70 13.39 19.06
CA THR A 280 -1.49 12.97 18.31
C THR A 280 -1.32 13.76 17.02
N VAL A 281 -0.21 14.49 16.92
CA VAL A 281 0.28 15.02 15.64
C VAL A 281 1.10 13.93 14.96
N SER A 282 0.77 13.61 13.71
CA SER A 282 1.42 12.52 12.98
C SER A 282 1.90 12.94 11.59
N ALA A 283 3.02 12.36 11.13
CA ALA A 283 3.60 12.63 9.83
C ALA A 283 2.68 12.16 8.70
N GLU A 284 1.89 11.09 8.92
CA GLU A 284 0.85 10.62 7.98
C GLU A 284 -0.07 11.77 7.57
N GLY A 285 -0.41 12.69 8.49
CA GLY A 285 -1.32 13.79 8.19
C GLY A 285 -0.76 14.86 7.22
N ALA A 286 0.55 14.91 6.98
CA ALA A 286 1.07 15.77 5.92
C ALA A 286 0.55 15.29 4.56
N TYR A 287 0.47 13.98 4.37
CA TYR A 287 0.02 13.37 3.13
C TYR A 287 -1.48 13.08 3.13
N THR A 288 -2.04 12.58 4.22
CA THR A 288 -3.45 12.14 4.29
C THR A 288 -4.45 13.28 4.55
N VAL A 289 -3.97 14.46 4.99
CA VAL A 289 -4.82 15.63 5.29
C VAL A 289 -4.41 16.86 4.49
N ALA A 290 -3.16 17.33 4.63
CA ALA A 290 -2.76 18.59 4.00
C ALA A 290 -2.84 18.53 2.47
N TYR A 291 -2.38 17.44 1.86
CA TYR A 291 -2.48 17.25 0.41
C TYR A 291 -3.94 17.19 -0.09
N PRO A 292 -4.84 16.35 0.47
CA PRO A 292 -6.25 16.36 0.06
C PRO A 292 -6.94 17.71 0.27
N LEU A 293 -6.65 18.43 1.36
CA LEU A 293 -7.12 19.80 1.58
C LEU A 293 -6.68 20.72 0.44
N ALA A 294 -5.41 20.67 0.05
CA ALA A 294 -4.88 21.48 -1.04
C ALA A 294 -5.46 21.11 -2.40
N ALA A 295 -5.65 19.83 -2.69
CA ALA A 295 -6.30 19.38 -3.92
C ALA A 295 -7.76 19.86 -4.00
N VAL A 296 -8.52 19.74 -2.90
CA VAL A 296 -9.89 20.28 -2.81
C VAL A 296 -9.90 21.79 -2.93
N ALA A 297 -9.00 22.49 -2.23
CA ALA A 297 -8.87 23.94 -2.30
C ALA A 297 -8.60 24.42 -3.72
N ALA A 298 -7.59 23.84 -4.39
CA ALA A 298 -7.21 24.20 -5.76
C ALA A 298 -8.35 23.96 -6.73
N ARG A 299 -9.05 22.83 -6.60
CA ARG A 299 -10.13 22.45 -7.53
C ARG A 299 -11.41 23.24 -7.33
N LEU A 300 -11.76 23.58 -6.09
CA LEU A 300 -12.98 24.31 -5.74
C LEU A 300 -12.74 25.82 -5.54
N HIS A 301 -11.51 26.30 -5.71
CA HIS A 301 -11.10 27.68 -5.48
C HIS A 301 -11.44 28.19 -4.07
N ARG A 302 -11.15 27.38 -3.04
CA ARG A 302 -11.45 27.67 -1.63
C ARG A 302 -10.19 28.09 -0.84
N PRO A 303 -9.88 29.39 -0.70
CA PRO A 303 -8.65 29.87 -0.07
C PRO A 303 -8.50 29.44 1.40
N GLU A 304 -9.58 29.36 2.14
CA GLU A 304 -9.58 28.94 3.55
C GLU A 304 -9.11 27.49 3.73
N LEU A 305 -9.40 26.61 2.76
CA LEU A 305 -8.90 25.24 2.75
C LEU A 305 -7.42 25.18 2.37
N ALA A 306 -6.96 26.06 1.48
CA ALA A 306 -5.54 26.19 1.13
C ALA A 306 -4.71 26.67 2.32
N GLU A 307 -5.16 27.71 3.03
CA GLU A 307 -4.54 28.17 4.26
C GLU A 307 -4.51 27.08 5.33
N GLN A 308 -5.60 26.30 5.44
CA GLN A 308 -5.64 25.17 6.36
C GLN A 308 -4.63 24.09 6.00
N ALA A 309 -4.46 23.76 4.71
CA ALA A 309 -3.43 22.82 4.25
C ALA A 309 -2.02 23.28 4.66
N ILE A 310 -1.71 24.57 4.47
CA ILE A 310 -0.43 25.17 4.89
C ILE A 310 -0.26 25.05 6.41
N ARG A 311 -1.27 25.43 7.20
CA ARG A 311 -1.24 25.30 8.66
C ARG A 311 -1.00 23.85 9.11
N GLN A 312 -1.59 22.87 8.42
CA GLN A 312 -1.38 21.45 8.71
C GLN A 312 0.07 21.00 8.49
N LEU A 313 0.75 21.52 7.46
CA LEU A 313 2.16 21.22 7.22
C LEU A 313 3.08 21.90 8.23
N LEU A 314 2.86 23.18 8.52
CA LEU A 314 3.69 23.93 9.47
C LEU A 314 3.57 23.37 10.89
N LEU A 315 2.38 22.94 11.32
CA LEU A 315 2.22 22.19 12.57
C LEU A 315 3.13 20.97 12.62
N ARG A 316 3.13 20.16 11.56
CA ARG A 316 3.89 18.90 11.51
C ARG A 316 5.39 19.17 11.47
N ARG A 317 5.82 20.22 10.77
CA ARG A 317 7.20 20.70 10.86
C ARG A 317 7.58 21.03 12.29
N ASP A 318 6.81 21.88 12.95
CA ASP A 318 7.15 22.40 14.27
C ASP A 318 7.11 21.33 15.37
N ARG A 319 6.34 20.25 15.17
CA ARG A 319 6.17 19.18 16.17
C ARG A 319 6.97 17.91 15.88
N LEU A 320 7.31 17.62 14.63
CA LEU A 320 7.88 16.32 14.24
C LEU A 320 9.31 16.39 13.74
N ALA A 321 9.77 17.55 13.24
CA ALA A 321 11.13 17.70 12.76
C ALA A 321 12.08 18.21 13.85
N GLU A 322 13.22 17.53 14.02
CA GLU A 322 14.28 17.94 14.95
C GLU A 322 15.66 17.66 14.35
N GLY A 323 16.42 18.72 14.03
CA GLY A 323 17.69 18.57 13.32
C GLY A 323 17.49 17.81 12.01
N ASP A 324 18.32 16.81 11.73
CA ASP A 324 18.15 15.97 10.55
C ASP A 324 17.02 14.94 10.68
N HIS A 325 16.35 14.82 11.83
CA HIS A 325 15.36 13.79 12.12
C HIS A 325 13.92 14.24 11.88
N VAL A 326 13.06 13.28 11.56
CA VAL A 326 11.60 13.41 11.51
C VAL A 326 10.99 12.24 12.30
N HIS A 327 10.12 12.56 13.24
CA HIS A 327 9.37 11.57 14.01
C HIS A 327 8.02 11.28 13.35
N LEU A 328 7.55 10.03 13.41
CA LEU A 328 6.21 9.71 12.93
C LEU A 328 5.14 10.42 13.76
N ARG A 329 5.30 10.45 15.09
CA ARG A 329 4.24 10.93 16.00
C ARG A 329 4.80 11.77 17.12
N TYR A 330 4.00 12.74 17.53
CA TYR A 330 4.12 13.52 18.74
C TYR A 330 2.79 13.49 19.49
N ASP A 331 2.80 13.01 20.73
CA ASP A 331 1.63 13.05 21.63
C ASP A 331 1.67 14.38 22.41
N ALA A 332 0.68 15.24 22.18
CA ALA A 332 0.63 16.57 22.77
C ALA A 332 0.28 16.57 24.27
N ARG A 333 -0.30 15.48 24.79
CA ARG A 333 -0.65 15.34 26.20
C ARG A 333 0.54 14.91 27.04
N THR A 334 1.37 14.00 26.51
CA THR A 334 2.57 13.51 27.22
C THR A 334 3.84 14.27 26.83
N GLY A 335 3.85 14.95 25.68
CA GLY A 335 5.01 15.62 25.13
C GLY A 335 6.06 14.66 24.53
N THR A 336 5.66 13.44 24.16
CA THR A 336 6.60 12.39 23.73
C THR A 336 6.56 12.15 22.22
N HIS A 337 7.73 11.90 21.63
CA HIS A 337 7.86 11.47 20.25
C HIS A 337 8.02 9.95 20.10
N SER A 338 7.65 9.41 18.94
CA SER A 338 7.86 8.00 18.60
C SER A 338 8.22 7.80 17.13
N PHE A 339 8.85 6.66 16.81
CA PHE A 339 9.33 6.30 15.47
C PHE A 339 10.18 7.41 14.85
N ARG A 340 11.26 7.78 15.55
CA ARG A 340 12.28 8.69 15.05
C ARG A 340 12.87 8.13 13.76
N SER A 341 12.99 8.94 12.71
CA SER A 341 13.65 8.57 11.46
C SER A 341 13.15 7.31 10.75
N TRP A 342 11.90 6.91 11.03
CA TRP A 342 11.25 5.84 10.29
C TRP A 342 11.04 6.25 8.84
N ALA A 343 11.39 5.39 7.88
CA ALA A 343 11.40 5.71 6.45
C ALA A 343 10.04 6.13 5.92
N ARG A 344 8.96 5.52 6.42
CA ARG A 344 7.61 5.94 6.07
C ARG A 344 7.22 7.29 6.69
N ALA A 345 7.75 7.65 7.85
CA ALA A 345 7.56 8.99 8.40
C ALA A 345 8.14 10.04 7.44
N TYR A 346 9.36 9.81 6.92
CA TYR A 346 9.96 10.65 5.89
C TYR A 346 9.12 10.67 4.62
N ALA A 347 8.70 9.51 4.12
CA ALA A 347 7.86 9.41 2.93
C ALA A 347 6.59 10.25 3.06
N TRP A 348 5.81 10.08 4.13
CA TRP A 348 4.57 10.83 4.36
C TRP A 348 4.80 12.32 4.52
N TYR A 349 5.82 12.68 5.27
CA TYR A 349 6.17 14.06 5.53
C TYR A 349 6.59 14.77 4.23
N MET A 350 7.57 14.22 3.52
CA MET A 350 8.11 14.79 2.28
C MET A 350 7.08 14.78 1.16
N LEU A 351 6.43 13.64 0.90
CA LEU A 351 5.47 13.51 -0.19
C LEU A 351 4.23 14.38 0.04
N GLY A 352 3.74 14.43 1.29
CA GLY A 352 2.66 15.30 1.69
C GLY A 352 2.99 16.78 1.49
N MET A 353 4.19 17.22 1.89
CA MET A 353 4.66 18.58 1.65
C MET A 353 4.81 18.89 0.16
N THR A 354 5.47 18.02 -0.60
CA THR A 354 5.72 18.21 -2.03
C THR A 354 4.40 18.29 -2.80
N ARG A 355 3.48 17.36 -2.58
CA ARG A 355 2.18 17.36 -3.28
C ARG A 355 1.33 18.57 -2.89
N THR A 356 1.24 18.90 -1.61
CA THR A 356 0.53 20.11 -1.15
C THR A 356 1.11 21.35 -1.81
N TRP A 357 2.45 21.50 -1.83
CA TRP A 357 3.11 22.64 -2.46
C TRP A 357 2.81 22.70 -3.96
N ILE A 358 2.85 21.57 -4.68
CA ILE A 358 2.53 21.50 -6.11
C ILE A 358 1.09 21.94 -6.38
N GLU A 359 0.10 21.39 -5.66
CA GLU A 359 -1.32 21.75 -5.84
C GLU A 359 -1.54 23.25 -5.62
N LEU A 360 -0.97 23.81 -4.54
CA LEU A 360 -1.15 25.23 -4.22
C LEU A 360 -0.39 26.12 -5.21
N LYS A 361 0.83 25.74 -5.61
CA LYS A 361 1.67 26.49 -6.56
C LYS A 361 1.06 26.55 -7.95
N ALA A 362 0.46 25.46 -8.42
CA ALA A 362 -0.20 25.39 -9.72
C ALA A 362 -1.59 26.07 -9.73
N SER A 363 -2.07 26.53 -8.57
CA SER A 363 -3.36 27.19 -8.40
C SER A 363 -3.22 28.70 -8.14
N GLY A 364 -4.34 29.38 -7.82
CA GLY A 364 -4.34 30.78 -7.39
C GLY A 364 -3.75 31.04 -5.99
N PHE A 365 -3.18 30.03 -5.32
CA PHE A 365 -2.74 30.09 -3.92
C PHE A 365 -1.22 30.14 -3.74
N ALA A 366 -0.44 30.26 -4.81
CA ALA A 366 1.02 30.32 -4.77
C ALA A 366 1.60 31.45 -3.90
N GLY A 367 0.83 32.51 -3.63
CA GLY A 367 1.25 33.68 -2.85
C GLY A 367 0.81 33.66 -1.37
N LEU A 368 0.20 32.58 -0.89
CA LEU A 368 -0.20 32.48 0.51
C LEU A 368 1.03 32.43 1.44
N SER A 369 0.90 33.04 2.62
CA SER A 369 1.90 32.96 3.69
C SER A 369 2.11 31.51 4.11
N GLY A 370 3.36 31.10 4.36
CA GLY A 370 3.74 29.73 4.69
C GLY A 370 4.27 28.91 3.52
N MET A 371 4.04 29.34 2.26
CA MET A 371 4.54 28.62 1.08
C MET A 371 6.08 28.58 1.00
N ALA A 372 6.75 29.69 1.38
CA ALA A 372 8.20 29.76 1.39
C ALA A 372 8.80 28.88 2.51
N GLU A 373 8.11 28.81 3.65
CA GLU A 373 8.47 27.98 4.78
C GLU A 373 8.34 26.48 4.47
N ILE A 374 7.31 26.08 3.71
CA ILE A 374 7.15 24.71 3.20
C ILE A 374 8.30 24.38 2.24
N GLU A 375 8.63 25.27 1.31
CA GLU A 375 9.72 25.06 0.35
C GLU A 375 11.08 24.95 1.03
N ALA A 376 11.35 25.81 2.03
CA ALA A 376 12.56 25.75 2.83
C ALA A 376 12.66 24.43 3.61
N GLU A 377 11.54 23.99 4.20
CA GLU A 377 11.49 22.72 4.91
C GLU A 377 11.69 21.52 3.99
N LEU A 378 11.08 21.52 2.80
CA LEU A 378 11.29 20.50 1.77
C LEU A 378 12.78 20.35 1.42
N ARG A 379 13.49 21.46 1.21
CA ARG A 379 14.94 21.43 0.93
C ARG A 379 15.74 20.86 2.09
N ARG A 380 15.40 21.26 3.32
CA ARG A 380 16.07 20.78 4.53
C ARG A 380 15.89 19.27 4.69
N VAL A 381 14.65 18.79 4.66
CA VAL A 381 14.35 17.36 4.87
C VAL A 381 14.83 16.50 3.70
N ALA A 382 14.86 17.01 2.47
CA ALA A 382 15.47 16.33 1.33
C ALA A 382 16.98 16.15 1.53
N GLY A 383 17.69 17.18 2.01
CA GLY A 383 19.10 17.08 2.36
C GLY A 383 19.37 16.04 3.44
N ALA A 384 18.54 16.02 4.49
CA ALA A 384 18.64 15.03 5.56
C ALA A 384 18.35 13.60 5.08
N ALA A 385 17.32 13.39 4.24
CA ALA A 385 17.05 12.08 3.67
C ALA A 385 18.22 11.60 2.81
N LEU A 386 18.76 12.45 1.94
CA LEU A 386 19.87 12.09 1.06
C LEU A 386 21.17 11.77 1.81
N SER A 387 21.42 12.39 2.97
CA SER A 387 22.62 12.09 3.78
C SER A 387 22.63 10.66 4.33
N TRP A 388 21.45 10.06 4.50
CA TRP A 388 21.27 8.67 4.95
C TRP A 388 20.96 7.68 3.82
N LYS A 389 20.94 8.13 2.56
CA LYS A 389 20.74 7.23 1.43
C LYS A 389 21.93 6.26 1.34
N ARG A 390 21.65 4.96 1.29
CA ARG A 390 22.70 3.95 1.17
C ARG A 390 23.25 3.96 -0.24
N ARG A 391 24.55 4.22 -0.38
CA ARG A 391 25.18 4.45 -1.70
C ARG A 391 25.18 3.21 -2.60
N GLU A 392 25.36 2.03 -2.03
CA GLU A 392 25.42 0.77 -2.79
C GLU A 392 24.03 0.33 -3.25
N GLU A 393 23.04 0.39 -2.37
CA GLU A 393 21.67 -0.01 -2.69
C GLU A 393 20.86 1.09 -3.40
N ALA A 394 21.31 2.34 -3.33
CA ALA A 394 20.55 3.53 -3.75
C ALA A 394 19.15 3.65 -3.09
N LEU A 395 18.98 3.11 -1.89
CA LEU A 395 17.73 3.04 -1.13
C LEU A 395 17.96 3.40 0.35
N TRP A 396 16.88 3.46 1.12
CA TRP A 396 16.89 3.76 2.55
C TRP A 396 16.53 2.54 3.38
N ALA A 397 17.14 2.43 4.56
CA ALA A 397 16.75 1.46 5.58
C ALA A 397 15.39 1.84 6.21
N CYS A 398 14.73 0.91 6.89
CA CYS A 398 13.44 1.11 7.56
C CYS A 398 13.47 2.26 8.57
N PHE A 399 14.62 2.44 9.22
CA PHE A 399 14.96 3.64 9.97
C PHE A 399 16.22 4.24 9.33
N LEU A 400 16.15 5.47 8.85
CA LEU A 400 17.19 6.06 7.99
C LEU A 400 18.54 6.15 8.70
N ASP A 401 18.53 6.44 10.00
CA ASP A 401 19.69 6.54 10.88
C ASP A 401 20.14 5.20 11.47
N GLU A 402 19.43 4.11 11.19
CA GLU A 402 19.74 2.75 11.67
C GLU A 402 19.81 1.77 10.49
N PRO A 403 20.93 1.72 9.76
CA PRO A 403 21.06 0.95 8.52
C PRO A 403 20.82 -0.56 8.69
N ASP A 404 21.08 -1.09 9.88
CA ASP A 404 20.91 -2.51 10.23
C ASP A 404 19.45 -2.95 10.25
N THR A 405 18.49 -2.01 10.25
CA THR A 405 17.06 -2.33 10.16
C THR A 405 16.64 -2.85 8.79
N GLY A 406 17.54 -2.83 7.80
CA GLY A 406 17.36 -3.35 6.45
C GLY A 406 16.51 -2.43 5.56
N ILE A 407 16.60 -2.60 4.24
CA ILE A 407 15.89 -1.76 3.26
C ILE A 407 14.38 -1.79 3.49
N ASP A 408 13.72 -0.63 3.38
CA ASP A 408 12.27 -0.51 3.23
C ASP A 408 11.96 0.10 1.86
N THR A 409 11.40 -0.70 0.97
CA THR A 409 11.06 -0.26 -0.40
C THR A 409 9.90 0.73 -0.41
N SER A 410 8.99 0.70 0.56
CA SER A 410 7.88 1.65 0.63
C SER A 410 8.34 3.04 1.06
N GLY A 411 9.13 3.13 2.14
CA GLY A 411 9.78 4.37 2.55
C GLY A 411 10.67 4.93 1.45
N SER A 412 11.49 4.07 0.81
CA SER A 412 12.37 4.48 -0.29
C SER A 412 11.61 5.00 -1.50
N ALA A 413 10.54 4.32 -1.93
CA ALA A 413 9.71 4.76 -3.04
C ALA A 413 9.04 6.11 -2.77
N GLY A 414 8.49 6.30 -1.57
CA GLY A 414 7.83 7.57 -1.20
C GLY A 414 8.80 8.75 -1.07
N ILE A 415 9.99 8.53 -0.48
CA ILE A 415 11.06 9.54 -0.42
C ILE A 415 11.52 9.92 -1.84
N ALA A 416 11.84 8.92 -2.66
CA ALA A 416 12.29 9.16 -4.03
C ALA A 416 11.21 9.84 -4.88
N ALA A 417 9.92 9.48 -4.73
CA ALA A 417 8.82 10.17 -5.39
C ALA A 417 8.78 11.66 -5.02
N ALA A 418 8.92 11.99 -3.74
CA ALA A 418 8.95 13.37 -3.28
C ALA A 418 10.16 14.16 -3.83
N LEU A 419 11.32 13.50 -3.94
CA LEU A 419 12.53 14.07 -4.55
C LEU A 419 12.34 14.37 -6.05
N ALA A 420 11.83 13.38 -6.81
CA ALA A 420 11.58 13.53 -8.24
C ALA A 420 10.55 14.63 -8.53
N LEU A 421 9.40 14.59 -7.85
CA LEU A 421 8.33 15.59 -7.98
C LEU A 421 8.81 16.98 -7.56
N GLY A 422 9.51 17.09 -6.43
CA GLY A 422 10.04 18.35 -5.94
C GLY A 422 11.05 18.97 -6.91
N ALA A 423 11.92 18.16 -7.51
CA ALA A 423 12.87 18.62 -8.52
C ALA A 423 12.17 19.04 -9.82
N LYS A 424 11.23 18.22 -10.31
CA LYS A 424 10.46 18.46 -11.53
C LYS A 424 9.69 19.78 -11.47
N HIS A 425 9.08 20.09 -10.32
CA HIS A 425 8.31 21.32 -10.14
C HIS A 425 9.13 22.50 -9.57
N GLY A 426 10.44 22.37 -9.44
CA GLY A 426 11.35 23.45 -9.06
C GLY A 426 11.43 23.80 -7.58
N ALA A 427 10.82 23.00 -6.69
CA ALA A 427 10.96 23.15 -5.24
C ALA A 427 12.35 22.67 -4.75
N LEU A 428 12.89 21.62 -5.40
CA LEU A 428 14.17 21.02 -5.08
C LEU A 428 15.17 21.17 -6.23
N PRO A 429 16.50 21.09 -5.96
CA PRO A 429 17.52 21.11 -7.00
C PRO A 429 17.42 19.90 -7.95
N GLY A 430 17.81 20.08 -9.22
CA GLY A 430 17.79 19.02 -10.23
C GLY A 430 18.60 17.77 -9.86
N ALA A 431 19.63 17.88 -9.03
CA ALA A 431 20.38 16.73 -8.52
C ALA A 431 19.50 15.72 -7.75
N CYS A 432 18.42 16.18 -7.10
CA CYS A 432 17.46 15.30 -6.44
C CYS A 432 16.73 14.37 -7.42
N PHE A 433 16.55 14.79 -8.68
CA PHE A 433 15.93 13.97 -9.72
C PHE A 433 16.81 12.77 -10.09
N ALA A 434 18.11 12.98 -10.30
CA ALA A 434 19.06 11.90 -10.58
C ALA A 434 19.13 10.87 -9.43
N GLU A 435 19.06 11.35 -8.19
CA GLU A 435 18.99 10.48 -7.02
C GLU A 435 17.69 9.65 -6.98
N ALA A 436 16.56 10.25 -7.36
CA ALA A 436 15.29 9.54 -7.42
C ALA A 436 15.25 8.48 -8.55
N GLU A 437 15.82 8.80 -9.72
CA GLU A 437 15.97 7.85 -10.84
C GLU A 437 16.82 6.64 -10.45
N ALA A 438 17.94 6.86 -9.75
CA ALA A 438 18.76 5.77 -9.23
C ALA A 438 17.97 4.86 -8.27
N SER A 439 17.13 5.45 -7.41
CA SER A 439 16.25 4.67 -6.51
C SER A 439 15.18 3.89 -7.27
N LEU A 440 14.61 4.44 -8.35
CA LEU A 440 13.64 3.72 -9.19
C LEU A 440 14.26 2.46 -9.80
N ASN A 441 15.48 2.59 -10.33
CA ASN A 441 16.23 1.47 -10.91
C ASN A 441 16.55 0.40 -9.85
N ALA A 442 16.92 0.82 -8.63
CA ALA A 442 17.15 -0.11 -7.53
C ALA A 442 15.87 -0.84 -7.10
N LEU A 443 14.73 -0.14 -7.01
CA LEU A 443 13.43 -0.72 -6.66
C LEU A 443 12.96 -1.79 -7.65
N ALA A 444 13.36 -1.71 -8.93
CA ALA A 444 13.02 -2.72 -9.92
C ALA A 444 13.49 -4.13 -9.54
N SER A 445 14.60 -4.24 -8.78
CA SER A 445 15.11 -5.53 -8.27
C SER A 445 14.25 -6.17 -7.18
N TYR A 446 13.33 -5.41 -6.58
CA TYR A 446 12.38 -5.89 -5.56
C TYR A 446 11.01 -6.28 -6.14
N LEU A 447 10.85 -6.21 -7.46
CA LEU A 447 9.63 -6.66 -8.11
C LEU A 447 9.64 -8.18 -8.26
N THR A 448 8.55 -8.81 -7.83
CA THR A 448 8.23 -10.19 -8.19
C THR A 448 8.13 -10.34 -9.72
N PRO A 449 8.21 -11.57 -10.27
CA PRO A 449 8.18 -11.75 -11.71
C PRO A 449 6.87 -11.33 -12.39
N ASP A 450 5.80 -11.02 -11.66
CA ASP A 450 4.56 -10.43 -12.15
C ASP A 450 4.36 -8.96 -11.78
N GLY A 451 5.39 -8.29 -11.26
CA GLY A 451 5.39 -6.85 -11.04
C GLY A 451 4.82 -6.38 -9.70
N ILE A 452 4.64 -7.27 -8.72
CA ILE A 452 4.26 -6.90 -7.35
C ILE A 452 5.51 -6.50 -6.58
N LEU A 453 5.48 -5.35 -5.90
CA LEU A 453 6.60 -4.85 -5.10
C LEU A 453 6.72 -5.61 -3.77
N SER A 454 7.92 -6.14 -3.52
CA SER A 454 8.35 -6.75 -2.25
C SER A 454 9.23 -5.80 -1.43
N GLY A 455 9.74 -6.25 -0.28
CA GLY A 455 10.65 -5.46 0.55
C GLY A 455 9.98 -4.30 1.29
N VAL A 456 8.65 -4.27 1.33
CA VAL A 456 7.87 -3.21 1.99
C VAL A 456 7.81 -3.48 3.48
N ALA A 457 8.07 -2.48 4.34
CA ALA A 457 7.85 -2.64 5.77
C ALA A 457 6.35 -2.86 6.08
N GLN A 458 6.04 -3.82 6.95
CA GLN A 458 4.66 -4.06 7.38
C GLN A 458 4.07 -2.81 8.06
N HIS A 459 2.76 -2.60 8.01
CA HIS A 459 2.16 -1.49 8.75
C HIS A 459 2.46 -1.59 10.27
N ASN A 460 2.52 -0.46 10.96
CA ASN A 460 3.13 -0.36 12.28
C ASN A 460 2.27 -0.86 13.46
N ALA A 461 1.26 -1.69 13.20
CA ALA A 461 0.40 -2.24 14.25
C ALA A 461 1.14 -3.12 15.26
N GLY A 462 2.22 -3.79 14.84
CA GLY A 462 3.12 -4.53 15.75
C GLY A 462 4.16 -3.64 16.45
N GLY A 463 4.04 -2.32 16.35
CA GLY A 463 4.91 -1.37 17.04
C GLY A 463 6.36 -1.34 16.52
N LEU A 464 7.24 -0.70 17.31
CA LEU A 464 8.65 -0.52 16.95
C LEU A 464 9.39 -1.84 16.77
N ALA A 465 9.12 -2.85 17.61
CA ALA A 465 9.79 -4.15 17.53
C ALA A 465 9.59 -4.80 16.15
N LEU A 466 8.37 -4.76 15.61
CA LEU A 466 8.09 -5.26 14.26
C LEU A 466 8.86 -4.49 13.18
N GLN A 467 8.94 -3.16 13.30
CA GLN A 467 9.60 -2.33 12.29
C GLN A 467 11.13 -2.53 12.28
N HIS A 468 11.75 -2.78 13.44
CA HIS A 468 13.18 -3.07 13.54
C HIS A 468 13.54 -4.52 13.17
N SER A 469 12.57 -5.45 13.14
CA SER A 469 12.87 -6.89 12.99
C SER A 469 13.31 -7.30 11.58
N GLY A 470 13.37 -6.38 10.61
CA GLY A 470 13.62 -6.70 9.21
C GLY A 470 12.46 -7.41 8.48
N TYR A 471 11.29 -7.57 9.11
CA TYR A 471 10.14 -8.21 8.45
C TYR A 471 9.62 -7.34 7.31
N ARG A 472 9.50 -7.92 6.11
CA ARG A 472 9.05 -7.26 4.89
C ARG A 472 8.00 -8.09 4.17
N VAL A 473 7.14 -7.40 3.43
CA VAL A 473 5.95 -7.96 2.81
C VAL A 473 5.84 -7.56 1.34
N LEU A 474 4.94 -8.25 0.63
CA LEU A 474 4.37 -7.74 -0.62
C LEU A 474 3.31 -6.69 -0.27
N SER A 475 3.34 -5.54 -0.94
CA SER A 475 2.34 -4.50 -0.69
C SER A 475 2.11 -3.62 -1.90
N GLN A 476 0.85 -3.54 -2.31
CA GLN A 476 0.41 -2.70 -3.41
C GLN A 476 0.37 -1.22 -3.02
N MET A 477 0.29 -0.88 -1.72
CA MET A 477 0.54 0.50 -1.27
C MET A 477 1.95 0.96 -1.65
N GLY A 478 2.96 0.10 -1.48
CA GLY A 478 4.32 0.39 -1.94
C GLY A 478 4.41 0.54 -3.46
N MET A 479 3.63 -0.26 -4.21
CA MET A 479 3.52 -0.09 -5.66
C MET A 479 2.92 1.27 -6.05
N GLY A 480 1.89 1.73 -5.33
CA GLY A 480 1.32 3.07 -5.53
C GLY A 480 2.37 4.17 -5.37
N LEU A 481 3.23 4.09 -4.35
CA LEU A 481 4.35 5.03 -4.18
C LEU A 481 5.38 4.92 -5.29
N MET A 482 5.75 3.70 -5.69
CA MET A 482 6.67 3.47 -6.80
C MET A 482 6.10 3.96 -8.13
N ALA A 483 4.78 3.92 -8.33
CA ALA A 483 4.11 4.41 -9.53
C ALA A 483 4.17 5.94 -9.64
N GLN A 484 4.01 6.65 -8.52
CA GLN A 484 4.23 8.10 -8.46
C GLN A 484 5.66 8.47 -8.85
N LEU A 485 6.66 7.74 -8.31
CA LEU A 485 8.06 7.89 -8.70
C LEU A 485 8.27 7.58 -10.20
N TYR A 486 7.73 6.47 -10.68
CA TYR A 486 7.85 6.06 -12.08
C TYR A 486 7.31 7.14 -13.01
N ALA A 487 6.10 7.64 -12.76
CA ALA A 487 5.49 8.71 -13.53
C ALA A 487 6.32 9.99 -13.47
N ALA A 488 6.81 10.39 -12.30
CA ALA A 488 7.64 11.60 -12.15
C ALA A 488 8.96 11.51 -12.96
N VAL A 489 9.57 10.33 -13.05
CA VAL A 489 10.81 10.10 -13.81
C VAL A 489 10.55 10.02 -15.32
N HIS A 490 9.42 9.46 -15.75
CA HIS A 490 9.13 9.14 -17.15
C HIS A 490 8.23 10.17 -17.86
N THR A 491 7.88 11.27 -17.21
CA THR A 491 7.11 12.36 -17.82
C THR A 491 7.96 13.63 -17.84
N GLY A 492 7.99 14.30 -19.00
CA GLY A 492 8.68 15.59 -19.19
C GLY A 492 8.00 16.72 -18.45
#